data_AF-A0AA47G9A0-F1
#
_entry.id   AF-A0AA47G9A0-F1
#
_cell.length_a   1.000
_cell.length_b   1.000
_cell.length_c   1.000
_cell.angle_alpha   90.00
_cell.angle_beta   90.00
_cell.angle_gamma   90.00
#
_symmetry.space_group_name_H-M   'P 1'
#
loop_
_entity.id
_entity.type
_entity.pdbx_description
1 polymer ?
#
loop_
_entity_poly.entity_id
_entity_poly.type
_entity_poly.pdbx_seq_one_letter_code
_entity_poly.pdbx_strand_id
1 'polypeptide(L)'
;MRKNIMMTTGAVLAATGALFLNPMTASAHCDTMDGPVIGDAQKALAEENSSYIAKWVLPEREEDIEGIFAQVMEVRDDSPEAQKLADQYLFENLVRIHREGEGAPYTGVKPEGTPMEEAIVAADRSIATGTLSPLEELVEPELMPQLEEAFEDVLATKDFDTSNVDAGREYVMNYVTFTHLAEGEEHEEADLHPTAQTDDLHEVENAKAAGEHIEPETEEPKASWLPWGLAGTFFVTTIAGFLKRRV
;
A
#
# COMPACT_ATOMS: atom_id res chain seq x y z
N MET A 1 28.23 45.55 8.98
CA MET A 1 27.51 44.46 9.70
C MET A 1 26.29 43.89 8.98
N ARG A 2 25.75 44.46 7.88
CA ARG A 2 24.57 43.91 7.18
C ARG A 2 24.85 42.83 6.11
N LYS A 3 26.10 42.65 5.67
CA LYS A 3 26.44 41.68 4.61
C LYS A 3 26.62 40.23 5.10
N ASN A 4 26.88 40.02 6.40
CA ASN A 4 27.15 38.69 6.93
C ASN A 4 25.87 37.93 7.35
N ILE A 5 24.78 38.64 7.65
CA ILE A 5 23.49 38.03 8.06
C ILE A 5 22.74 37.45 6.83
N MET A 6 22.94 38.04 5.64
CA MET A 6 22.28 37.57 4.42
C MET A 6 22.91 36.27 3.87
N MET A 7 24.19 36.00 4.19
CA MET A 7 24.86 34.75 3.81
C MET A 7 24.50 33.57 4.71
N THR A 8 24.18 33.79 5.98
CA THR A 8 23.80 32.70 6.90
C THR A 8 22.36 32.22 6.71
N THR A 9 21.47 33.09 6.19
CA THR A 9 20.06 32.74 5.98
C THR A 9 19.84 31.92 4.69
N GLY A 10 20.64 32.17 3.64
CA GLY A 10 20.58 31.40 2.40
C GLY A 10 21.15 29.98 2.51
N ALA A 11 22.16 29.78 3.37
CA ALA A 11 22.74 28.46 3.61
C ALA A 11 21.80 27.50 4.37
N VAL A 12 20.99 28.03 5.29
CA VAL A 12 19.99 27.23 6.02
C VAL A 12 18.85 26.81 5.11
N LEU A 13 18.33 27.72 4.27
CA LEU A 13 17.27 27.39 3.28
C LEU A 13 17.73 26.39 2.21
N ALA A 14 19.00 26.42 1.81
CA ALA A 14 19.56 25.42 0.89
C ALA A 14 19.76 24.05 1.56
N ALA A 15 20.10 24.01 2.85
CA ALA A 15 20.27 22.76 3.59
C ALA A 15 18.92 22.08 3.93
N THR A 16 17.85 22.84 4.18
CA THR A 16 16.51 22.25 4.40
C THR A 16 15.85 21.74 3.12
N GLY A 17 16.17 22.34 1.96
CA GLY A 17 15.67 21.86 0.66
C GLY A 17 16.34 20.58 0.15
N ALA A 18 17.56 20.29 0.58
CA ALA A 18 18.30 19.09 0.18
C ALA A 18 17.86 17.82 0.93
N LEU A 19 17.14 17.94 2.05
CA LEU A 19 16.62 16.83 2.84
C LEU A 19 15.37 16.15 2.24
N PHE A 20 14.77 16.72 1.20
CA PHE A 20 13.62 16.12 0.48
C PHE A 20 14.01 15.43 -0.84
N LEU A 21 15.30 15.15 -1.04
CA LEU A 21 15.83 14.49 -2.24
C LEU A 21 16.48 13.14 -1.92
N ASN A 22 16.08 12.47 -0.84
CA ASN A 22 16.22 11.02 -0.82
C ASN A 22 15.01 10.49 -1.58
N PRO A 23 15.13 10.09 -2.86
CA PRO A 23 14.17 9.12 -3.35
C PRO A 23 14.28 7.96 -2.37
N MET A 24 13.21 7.65 -1.63
CA MET A 24 13.04 6.27 -1.16
C MET A 24 13.35 5.43 -2.39
N THR A 25 14.38 4.59 -2.31
CA THR A 25 14.85 3.74 -3.39
C THR A 25 13.81 2.66 -3.58
N ALA A 26 12.64 3.08 -4.04
CA ALA A 26 11.45 2.28 -3.97
C ALA A 26 11.71 1.05 -4.83
N SER A 27 11.72 -0.11 -4.18
CA SER A 27 12.42 -1.30 -4.67
C SER A 27 12.10 -1.56 -6.13
N ALA A 28 13.16 -1.71 -6.93
CA ALA A 28 13.04 -2.05 -8.33
C ALA A 28 12.44 -3.45 -8.54
N HIS A 29 12.28 -4.23 -7.47
CA HIS A 29 11.78 -5.58 -7.55
C HIS A 29 10.29 -5.62 -7.92
N CYS A 30 9.48 -4.80 -7.25
CA CYS A 30 8.01 -4.81 -7.35
C CYS A 30 7.47 -4.24 -8.68
N ASP A 31 8.29 -3.54 -9.47
CA ASP A 31 7.90 -2.95 -10.76
C ASP A 31 8.57 -3.61 -11.98
N THR A 32 9.17 -4.80 -11.84
CA THR A 32 9.77 -5.56 -12.95
C THR A 32 8.86 -6.67 -13.48
N MET A 33 9.02 -7.00 -14.77
CA MET A 33 8.38 -8.18 -15.37
C MET A 33 8.76 -9.51 -14.70
N ASP A 34 9.96 -9.58 -14.12
CA ASP A 34 10.45 -10.77 -13.39
C ASP A 34 10.13 -10.72 -11.89
N GLY A 35 9.46 -9.66 -11.44
CA GLY A 35 9.18 -9.38 -10.04
C GLY A 35 7.96 -10.12 -9.50
N PRO A 36 7.74 -10.06 -8.18
CA PRO A 36 6.77 -10.89 -7.48
C PRO A 36 5.34 -10.43 -7.76
N VAL A 37 5.14 -9.11 -7.92
CA VAL A 37 3.85 -8.49 -8.28
C VAL A 37 3.37 -9.00 -9.65
N ILE A 38 4.26 -9.01 -10.66
CA ILE A 38 3.93 -9.51 -11.99
C ILE A 38 3.80 -11.03 -12.00
N GLY A 39 4.65 -11.75 -11.25
CA GLY A 39 4.52 -13.19 -11.08
C GLY A 39 3.14 -13.61 -10.56
N ASP A 40 2.63 -12.91 -9.54
CA ASP A 40 1.27 -13.16 -9.03
C ASP A 40 0.17 -12.69 -9.99
N ALA A 41 0.40 -11.64 -10.79
CA ALA A 41 -0.53 -11.24 -11.85
C ALA A 41 -0.66 -12.32 -12.93
N GLN A 42 0.46 -12.90 -13.37
CA GLN A 42 0.47 -14.02 -14.30
C GLN A 42 -0.26 -15.24 -13.72
N LYS A 43 -0.05 -15.52 -12.43
CA LYS A 43 -0.75 -16.59 -11.71
C LYS A 43 -2.25 -16.33 -11.61
N ALA A 44 -2.66 -15.09 -11.30
CA ALA A 44 -4.05 -14.66 -11.26
C ALA A 44 -4.76 -14.91 -12.60
N LEU A 45 -4.13 -14.53 -13.70
CA LEU A 45 -4.65 -14.76 -15.05
C LEU A 45 -4.76 -16.25 -15.39
N ALA A 46 -3.73 -17.05 -15.04
CA ALA A 46 -3.71 -18.47 -15.33
C ALA A 46 -4.74 -19.28 -14.51
N GLU A 47 -5.02 -18.84 -13.28
CA GLU A 47 -5.97 -19.49 -12.37
C GLU A 47 -7.35 -18.81 -12.33
N GLU A 48 -7.55 -17.76 -13.14
CA GLU A 48 -8.76 -16.93 -13.18
C GLU A 48 -9.20 -16.44 -11.79
N ASN A 49 -8.23 -16.07 -10.94
CA ASN A 49 -8.45 -15.73 -9.53
C ASN A 49 -7.78 -14.40 -9.16
N SER A 50 -8.60 -13.34 -8.97
CA SER A 50 -8.14 -12.01 -8.58
C SER A 50 -7.49 -11.95 -7.19
N SER A 51 -7.72 -12.93 -6.32
CA SER A 51 -7.19 -12.91 -4.95
C SER A 51 -5.65 -12.91 -4.91
N TYR A 52 -5.00 -13.46 -5.95
CA TYR A 52 -3.54 -13.41 -6.09
C TYR A 52 -2.99 -11.99 -6.23
N ILE A 53 -3.76 -11.06 -6.83
CA ILE A 53 -3.36 -9.67 -7.05
C ILE A 53 -3.99 -8.69 -6.05
N ALA A 54 -5.17 -9.01 -5.50
CA ALA A 54 -5.84 -8.17 -4.51
C ALA A 54 -5.00 -7.96 -3.24
N LYS A 55 -4.17 -8.95 -2.87
CA LYS A 55 -3.24 -8.86 -1.73
C LYS A 55 -2.11 -7.83 -1.90
N TRP A 56 -1.82 -7.42 -3.13
CA TRP A 56 -0.74 -6.47 -3.44
C TRP A 56 -1.20 -5.00 -3.39
N VAL A 57 -2.49 -4.75 -3.17
CA VAL A 57 -3.04 -3.39 -3.11
C VAL A 57 -3.66 -3.11 -1.75
N LEU A 58 -3.69 -1.83 -1.39
CA LEU A 58 -4.39 -1.37 -0.19
C LEU A 58 -5.89 -1.74 -0.27
N PRO A 59 -6.56 -1.99 0.87
CA PRO A 59 -7.97 -2.36 0.90
C PRO A 59 -8.87 -1.42 0.11
N GLU A 60 -8.59 -0.11 0.12
CA GLU A 60 -9.37 0.91 -0.60
C GLU A 60 -9.25 0.80 -2.13
N ARG A 61 -8.26 0.06 -2.63
CA ARG A 61 -7.97 -0.14 -4.05
C ARG A 61 -8.32 -1.55 -4.54
N GLU A 62 -8.88 -2.39 -3.66
CA GLU A 62 -9.29 -3.76 -4.00
C GLU A 62 -10.33 -3.79 -5.13
N GLU A 63 -11.41 -3.00 -5.01
CA GLU A 63 -12.46 -2.95 -6.03
C GLU A 63 -11.93 -2.48 -7.40
N ASP A 64 -10.98 -1.54 -7.40
CA ASP A 64 -10.34 -1.05 -8.62
C ASP A 64 -9.60 -2.19 -9.35
N ILE A 65 -8.76 -2.94 -8.64
CA ILE A 65 -7.95 -4.00 -9.26
C ILE A 65 -8.81 -5.19 -9.69
N GLU A 66 -9.85 -5.53 -8.93
CA GLU A 66 -10.81 -6.57 -9.32
C GLU A 66 -11.61 -6.17 -10.57
N GLY A 67 -12.02 -4.90 -10.66
CA GLY A 67 -12.69 -4.37 -11.85
C GLY A 67 -11.80 -4.36 -13.10
N ILE A 68 -10.50 -4.08 -12.94
CA ILE A 68 -9.51 -4.22 -14.03
C ILE A 68 -9.35 -5.68 -14.43
N PHE A 69 -9.22 -6.58 -13.46
CA PHE A 69 -9.08 -8.02 -13.71
C PHE A 69 -10.28 -8.57 -14.49
N ALA A 70 -11.50 -8.22 -14.08
CA ALA A 70 -12.73 -8.64 -14.78
C ALA A 70 -12.76 -8.18 -16.26
N GLN A 71 -12.37 -6.93 -16.54
CA GLN A 71 -12.28 -6.42 -17.92
C GLN A 71 -11.23 -7.16 -18.75
N VAL A 72 -10.09 -7.51 -18.14
CA VAL A 72 -9.04 -8.27 -18.80
C VAL A 72 -9.52 -9.67 -19.15
N MET A 73 -10.19 -10.36 -18.22
CA MET A 73 -10.76 -11.68 -18.46
C MET A 73 -11.83 -11.69 -19.56
N GLU A 74 -12.57 -10.59 -19.76
CA GLU A 74 -13.59 -10.49 -20.81
C GLU A 74 -13.00 -10.52 -22.22
N VAL A 75 -11.82 -9.95 -22.43
CA VAL A 75 -11.27 -9.71 -23.79
C VAL A 75 -9.99 -10.49 -24.10
N ARG A 76 -9.30 -11.03 -23.08
CA ARG A 76 -7.97 -11.63 -23.28
C ARG A 76 -7.98 -12.86 -24.19
N ASP A 77 -9.09 -13.59 -24.24
CA ASP A 77 -9.20 -14.82 -25.03
C ASP A 77 -9.66 -14.60 -26.48
N ASP A 78 -9.90 -13.35 -26.90
CA ASP A 78 -10.37 -13.02 -28.25
C ASP A 78 -9.32 -13.30 -29.33
N SER A 79 -8.04 -13.05 -29.04
CA SER A 79 -6.91 -13.32 -29.92
C SER A 79 -5.57 -13.26 -29.17
N PRO A 80 -4.46 -13.78 -29.73
CA PRO A 80 -3.13 -13.62 -29.14
C PRO A 80 -2.71 -12.15 -28.94
N GLU A 81 -3.12 -11.26 -29.84
CA GLU A 81 -2.87 -9.82 -29.73
C GLU A 81 -3.72 -9.17 -28.62
N ALA A 82 -4.98 -9.60 -28.49
CA ALA A 82 -5.87 -9.15 -27.42
C ALA A 82 -5.34 -9.60 -26.05
N GLN A 83 -4.90 -10.86 -25.93
CA GLN A 83 -4.25 -11.38 -24.73
C GLN A 83 -3.07 -10.51 -24.32
N LYS A 84 -2.14 -10.25 -25.26
CA LYS A 84 -0.94 -9.45 -24.98
C LYS A 84 -1.29 -8.04 -24.47
N LEU A 85 -2.30 -7.40 -25.08
CA LEU A 85 -2.73 -6.06 -24.68
C LEU A 85 -3.42 -6.07 -23.32
N ALA A 86 -4.29 -7.05 -23.07
CA ALA A 86 -5.04 -7.19 -21.84
C ALA A 86 -4.13 -7.55 -20.65
N ASP A 87 -3.23 -8.51 -20.83
CA ASP A 87 -2.23 -8.90 -19.82
C ASP A 87 -1.33 -7.70 -19.46
N GLN A 88 -0.83 -6.96 -20.46
CA GLN A 88 -0.04 -5.74 -20.23
C GLN A 88 -0.85 -4.65 -19.50
N TYR A 89 -2.13 -4.47 -19.84
CA TYR A 89 -3.01 -3.54 -19.15
C TYR A 89 -3.18 -3.89 -17.67
N LEU A 90 -3.32 -5.18 -17.33
CA LEU A 90 -3.33 -5.63 -15.94
C LEU A 90 -2.02 -5.28 -15.23
N PHE A 91 -0.89 -5.64 -15.83
CA PHE A 91 0.44 -5.47 -15.25
C PHE A 91 0.74 -4.00 -14.92
N GLU A 92 0.50 -3.10 -15.87
CA GLU A 92 0.74 -1.67 -15.68
C GLU A 92 -0.15 -1.06 -14.59
N ASN A 93 -1.42 -1.47 -14.52
CA ASN A 93 -2.32 -0.95 -13.50
C ASN A 93 -2.04 -1.54 -12.12
N LEU A 94 -1.74 -2.83 -12.02
CA LEU A 94 -1.39 -3.46 -10.75
C LEU A 94 -0.14 -2.82 -10.15
N VAL A 95 0.93 -2.71 -10.94
CA VAL A 95 2.18 -2.07 -10.49
C VAL A 95 1.89 -0.62 -10.10
N ARG A 96 1.17 0.15 -10.92
CA ARG A 96 0.84 1.54 -10.59
C ARG A 96 0.11 1.68 -9.25
N ILE A 97 -0.90 0.84 -8.99
CA ILE A 97 -1.70 0.88 -7.75
C ILE A 97 -0.87 0.42 -6.55
N HIS A 98 -0.09 -0.63 -6.71
CA HIS A 98 0.81 -1.14 -5.67
C HIS A 98 1.83 -0.07 -5.25
N ARG A 99 2.51 0.55 -6.23
CA ARG A 99 3.47 1.64 -6.00
C ARG A 99 2.84 2.84 -5.31
N GLU A 100 1.62 3.20 -5.69
CA GLU A 100 0.84 4.24 -5.01
C GLU A 100 0.61 3.90 -3.53
N GLY A 101 0.33 2.64 -3.21
CA GLY A 101 0.19 2.16 -1.84
C GLY A 101 1.47 2.23 -1.02
N GLU A 102 2.64 2.09 -1.67
CA GLU A 102 3.96 2.30 -1.06
C GLU A 102 4.36 3.78 -0.96
N GLY A 103 3.53 4.70 -1.48
CA GLY A 103 3.89 6.12 -1.60
C GLY A 103 4.96 6.41 -2.66
N ALA A 104 5.24 5.44 -3.54
CA ALA A 104 6.26 5.51 -4.58
C ALA A 104 5.68 5.93 -5.94
N PRO A 105 6.45 6.67 -6.77
CA PRO A 105 6.00 7.04 -8.10
C PRO A 105 5.97 5.82 -9.04
N TYR A 106 4.99 5.79 -9.93
CA TYR A 106 4.95 4.83 -11.03
C TYR A 106 5.85 5.29 -12.20
N THR A 107 6.87 4.50 -12.53
CA THR A 107 7.82 4.78 -13.63
C THR A 107 7.69 3.82 -14.82
N GLY A 108 6.63 3.03 -14.88
CA GLY A 108 6.46 1.96 -15.87
C GLY A 108 6.87 0.58 -15.32
N VAL A 109 6.36 -0.47 -15.98
CA VAL A 109 6.84 -1.84 -15.73
C VAL A 109 8.19 -2.02 -16.44
N LYS A 110 9.22 -2.38 -15.67
CA LYS A 110 10.58 -2.60 -16.18
C LYS A 110 10.64 -3.92 -16.96
N PRO A 111 11.35 -3.96 -18.09
CA PRO A 111 11.37 -5.13 -18.96
C PRO A 111 12.01 -6.36 -18.30
N GLU A 112 11.72 -7.54 -18.83
CA GLU A 112 12.40 -8.78 -18.45
C GLU A 112 13.93 -8.63 -18.55
N GLY A 113 14.66 -9.24 -17.62
CA GLY A 113 16.11 -9.17 -17.50
C GLY A 113 16.63 -7.83 -16.98
N THR A 114 15.76 -6.95 -16.45
CA THR A 114 16.21 -5.76 -15.73
C THR A 114 17.05 -6.20 -14.52
N PRO A 115 18.29 -5.70 -14.36
CA PRO A 115 19.13 -6.06 -13.23
C PRO A 115 18.46 -5.67 -11.91
N MET A 116 18.41 -6.62 -10.98
CA MET A 116 17.92 -6.44 -9.62
C MET A 116 19.11 -6.45 -8.67
N GLU A 117 18.97 -5.77 -7.53
CA GLU A 117 20.02 -5.73 -6.53
C GLU A 117 20.27 -7.13 -5.97
N GLU A 118 21.54 -7.46 -5.72
CA GLU A 118 21.93 -8.81 -5.29
C GLU A 118 21.28 -9.19 -3.95
N ALA A 119 21.14 -8.21 -3.04
CA ALA A 119 20.48 -8.40 -1.76
C ALA A 119 18.99 -8.75 -1.91
N ILE A 120 18.26 -8.15 -2.84
CA ILE A 120 16.87 -8.52 -3.13
C ILE A 120 16.76 -9.95 -3.64
N VAL A 121 17.58 -10.31 -4.63
CA VAL A 121 17.57 -11.66 -5.20
C VAL A 121 17.91 -12.69 -4.11
N ALA A 122 18.79 -12.33 -3.18
CA ALA A 122 19.11 -13.14 -2.02
C ALA A 122 17.97 -13.19 -0.99
N ALA A 123 17.22 -12.10 -0.78
CA ALA A 123 16.04 -12.07 0.08
C ALA A 123 14.95 -13.04 -0.42
N ASP A 124 14.61 -13.01 -1.71
CA ASP A 124 13.66 -13.97 -2.28
C ASP A 124 14.13 -15.41 -2.15
N ARG A 125 15.44 -15.64 -2.38
CA ARG A 125 16.04 -16.97 -2.20
C ARG A 125 15.98 -17.41 -0.74
N SER A 126 16.13 -16.48 0.20
CA SER A 126 16.04 -16.77 1.63
C SER A 126 14.63 -17.24 2.00
N ILE A 127 13.60 -16.54 1.50
CA ILE A 127 12.19 -16.93 1.69
C ILE A 127 11.89 -18.28 1.03
N ALA A 128 12.42 -18.51 -0.18
CA ALA A 128 12.22 -19.75 -0.91
C ALA A 128 12.86 -20.97 -0.21
N THR A 129 14.02 -20.78 0.41
CA THR A 129 14.79 -21.85 1.07
C THR A 129 14.54 -21.98 2.56
N GLY A 130 13.91 -20.98 3.19
CA GLY A 130 13.65 -20.97 4.63
C GLY A 130 14.91 -20.72 5.47
N THR A 131 15.93 -20.06 4.91
CA THR A 131 17.18 -19.72 5.63
C THR A 131 17.72 -18.36 5.16
N LEU A 132 18.37 -17.61 6.06
CA LEU A 132 19.06 -16.34 5.74
C LEU A 132 20.43 -16.51 5.09
N SER A 133 20.90 -17.74 4.88
CA SER A 133 22.23 -18.00 4.31
C SER A 133 22.55 -17.25 3.00
N PRO A 134 21.58 -16.98 2.09
CA PRO A 134 21.84 -16.14 0.92
C PRO A 134 22.23 -14.67 1.24
N LEU A 135 21.87 -14.15 2.41
CA LEU A 135 22.07 -12.74 2.81
C LEU A 135 23.28 -12.50 3.74
N GLU A 136 23.86 -13.54 4.34
CA GLU A 136 24.91 -13.43 5.38
C GLU A 136 26.13 -12.57 4.98
N GLU A 137 26.47 -12.49 3.69
CA GLU A 137 27.61 -11.71 3.17
C GLU A 137 27.18 -10.44 2.41
N LEU A 138 25.87 -10.18 2.29
CA LEU A 138 25.31 -9.08 1.50
C LEU A 138 24.74 -7.96 2.37
N VAL A 139 24.48 -8.23 3.65
CA VAL A 139 23.85 -7.29 4.58
C VAL A 139 24.85 -6.91 5.69
N GLU A 140 24.78 -5.67 6.14
CA GLU A 140 25.62 -5.17 7.24
C GLU A 140 25.33 -5.98 8.53
N PRO A 141 26.36 -6.41 9.29
CA PRO A 141 26.18 -7.22 10.49
C PRO A 141 25.24 -6.61 11.54
N GLU A 142 25.14 -5.28 11.58
CA GLU A 142 24.26 -4.54 12.49
C GLU A 142 22.77 -4.68 12.16
N LEU A 143 22.42 -4.96 10.89
CA LEU A 143 21.03 -5.16 10.46
C LEU A 143 20.55 -6.60 10.63
N MET A 144 21.46 -7.56 10.82
CA MET A 144 21.13 -8.99 10.93
C MET A 144 20.06 -9.33 11.96
N PRO A 145 20.03 -8.76 13.19
CA PRO A 145 18.97 -9.06 14.14
C PRO A 145 17.57 -8.62 13.68
N GLN A 146 17.46 -7.44 13.04
CA GLN A 146 16.19 -6.94 12.51
C GLN A 146 15.74 -7.76 11.29
N LEU A 147 16.71 -8.16 10.46
CA LEU A 147 16.48 -9.02 9.32
C LEU A 147 16.02 -10.43 9.74
N GLU A 148 16.57 -10.98 10.83
CA GLU A 148 16.12 -12.24 11.45
C GLU A 148 14.66 -12.16 11.89
N GLU A 149 14.27 -11.11 12.59
CA GLU A 149 12.88 -10.90 13.03
C GLU A 149 11.92 -10.76 11.83
N ALA A 150 12.24 -9.88 10.87
CA ALA A 150 11.43 -9.71 9.67
C ALA A 150 11.32 -11.01 8.85
N PHE A 151 12.39 -11.81 8.80
CA PHE A 151 12.37 -13.11 8.13
C PHE A 151 11.43 -14.11 8.81
N GLU A 152 11.43 -14.16 10.14
CA GLU A 152 10.49 -14.99 10.90
C GLU A 152 9.04 -14.60 10.62
N ASP A 153 8.74 -13.30 10.56
CA ASP A 153 7.40 -12.78 10.24
C ASP A 153 6.95 -13.15 8.82
N VAL A 154 7.85 -13.05 7.82
CA VAL A 154 7.57 -13.50 6.46
C VAL A 154 7.25 -14.99 6.44
N LEU A 155 8.06 -15.82 7.10
CA LEU A 155 7.82 -17.26 7.13
C LEU A 155 6.55 -17.64 7.87
N ALA A 156 6.21 -16.93 8.96
CA ALA A 156 5.00 -17.17 9.73
C ALA A 156 3.71 -16.88 8.93
N THR A 157 3.78 -15.95 7.98
CA THR A 157 2.63 -15.48 7.19
C THR A 157 2.59 -16.06 5.78
N LYS A 158 3.67 -16.69 5.29
CA LYS A 158 3.83 -17.21 3.92
C LYS A 158 2.75 -18.20 3.48
N ASP A 159 2.33 -19.10 4.36
CA ASP A 159 1.38 -20.17 4.04
C ASP A 159 -0.08 -19.75 4.32
N PHE A 160 -0.46 -18.56 3.87
CA PHE A 160 -1.82 -18.04 3.98
C PHE A 160 -2.79 -18.70 2.98
N ASP A 161 -4.08 -18.71 3.31
CA ASP A 161 -5.13 -19.12 2.37
C ASP A 161 -5.31 -18.02 1.32
N THR A 162 -5.10 -18.35 0.04
CA THR A 162 -5.21 -17.38 -1.06
C THR A 162 -6.59 -16.72 -1.15
N SER A 163 -7.66 -17.38 -0.67
CA SER A 163 -9.01 -16.78 -0.63
C SER A 163 -9.18 -15.76 0.51
N ASN A 164 -8.24 -15.69 1.46
CA ASN A 164 -8.18 -14.70 2.50
C ASN A 164 -7.21 -13.58 2.10
N VAL A 165 -7.74 -12.57 1.42
CA VAL A 165 -6.96 -11.44 0.90
C VAL A 165 -6.23 -10.69 2.02
N ASP A 166 -6.86 -10.53 3.19
CA ASP A 166 -6.24 -9.82 4.33
C ASP A 166 -5.02 -10.56 4.88
N ALA A 167 -5.08 -11.90 4.97
CA ALA A 167 -3.90 -12.69 5.33
C ALA A 167 -2.81 -12.60 4.24
N GLY A 168 -3.21 -12.51 2.97
CA GLY A 168 -2.28 -12.25 1.88
C GLY A 168 -1.61 -10.87 1.98
N ARG A 169 -2.34 -9.84 2.41
CA ARG A 169 -1.80 -8.49 2.65
C ARG A 169 -0.80 -8.47 3.80
N GLU A 170 -1.09 -9.21 4.87
CA GLU A 170 -0.17 -9.37 6.00
C GLU A 170 1.17 -9.99 5.52
N TYR A 171 1.10 -11.05 4.71
CA TYR A 171 2.29 -11.61 4.08
C TYR A 171 3.03 -10.61 3.20
N VAL A 172 2.32 -9.85 2.34
CA VAL A 172 2.94 -8.84 1.47
C VAL A 172 3.62 -7.74 2.28
N MET A 173 3.01 -7.30 3.39
CA MET A 173 3.60 -6.30 4.29
C MET A 173 4.92 -6.81 4.88
N ASN A 174 4.93 -8.03 5.44
CA ASN A 174 6.14 -8.63 5.99
C ASN A 174 7.19 -8.85 4.91
N TYR A 175 6.77 -9.28 3.71
CA TYR A 175 7.64 -9.47 2.55
C TYR A 175 8.36 -8.19 2.16
N VAL A 176 7.61 -7.09 1.97
CA VAL A 176 8.17 -5.79 1.57
C VAL A 176 9.12 -5.26 2.64
N THR A 177 8.75 -5.32 3.93
CA THR A 177 9.61 -4.93 5.05
C THR A 177 10.93 -5.70 5.04
N PHE A 178 10.87 -7.03 4.90
CA PHE A 178 12.06 -7.87 4.86
C PHE A 178 12.97 -7.53 3.66
N THR A 179 12.39 -7.30 2.47
CA THR A 179 13.17 -6.97 1.27
C THR A 179 13.84 -5.59 1.35
N HIS A 180 13.18 -4.58 1.90
CA HIS A 180 13.76 -3.25 2.09
C HIS A 180 14.88 -3.27 3.16
N LEU A 181 14.70 -4.03 4.25
CA LEU A 181 15.77 -4.25 5.23
C LEU A 181 17.00 -4.92 4.58
N ALA A 182 16.78 -5.89 3.68
CA ALA A 182 17.86 -6.52 2.94
C ALA A 182 18.58 -5.54 1.98
N GLU A 183 17.87 -4.59 1.36
CA GLU A 183 18.44 -3.49 0.56
C GLU A 183 19.22 -2.46 1.42
N GLY A 184 19.09 -2.52 2.75
CA GLY A 184 19.73 -1.58 3.67
C GLY A 184 18.96 -0.27 3.83
N GLU A 185 17.67 -0.25 3.50
CA GLU A 185 16.78 0.86 3.85
C GLU A 185 16.42 0.81 5.35
N GLU A 186 16.61 1.92 6.06
CA GLU A 186 16.15 2.05 7.45
C GLU A 186 14.62 2.27 7.45
N HIS A 187 13.87 1.33 8.03
CA HIS A 187 12.45 1.53 8.32
C HIS A 187 12.27 2.33 9.62
N GLU A 188 11.72 3.54 9.55
CA GLU A 188 11.06 4.14 10.72
C GLU A 188 9.73 3.42 10.93
N GLU A 189 9.54 2.80 12.09
CA GLU A 189 8.27 2.13 12.42
C GLU A 189 7.10 3.12 12.35
N ALA A 190 6.14 2.81 11.48
CA ALA A 190 4.85 3.49 11.47
C ALA A 190 4.03 3.03 12.69
N ASP A 191 4.19 3.73 13.81
CA ASP A 191 3.37 3.59 15.03
C ASP A 191 1.86 3.70 14.70
N LEU A 192 1.20 2.56 14.49
CA LEU A 192 -0.26 2.45 14.44
C LEU A 192 -0.79 1.82 15.74
N HIS A 193 -0.67 2.56 16.85
CA HIS A 193 -1.33 2.19 18.11
C HIS A 193 -2.61 3.02 18.39
N PRO A 194 -3.76 2.38 18.63
CA PRO A 194 -4.96 3.08 19.08
C PRO A 194 -4.90 3.24 20.61
N THR A 195 -4.68 4.45 21.10
CA THR A 195 -4.72 4.73 22.53
C THR A 195 -6.16 4.92 23.00
N ALA A 196 -6.71 3.91 23.68
CA ALA A 196 -7.97 4.00 24.40
C ALA A 196 -7.71 4.66 25.76
N GLN A 197 -8.23 5.87 25.97
CA GLN A 197 -8.42 6.45 27.30
C GLN A 197 -9.92 6.63 27.55
N THR A 198 -10.39 5.97 28.59
CA THR A 198 -11.74 6.00 29.13
C THR A 198 -11.96 7.30 29.90
N ASP A 199 -13.07 8.01 29.64
CA ASP A 199 -13.53 9.07 30.54
C ASP A 199 -15.02 8.94 30.87
N ASP A 200 -15.29 9.26 32.13
CA ASP A 200 -16.52 9.18 32.90
C ASP A 200 -17.72 9.90 32.26
N LEU A 201 -18.90 9.26 32.37
CA LEU A 201 -20.19 9.80 31.96
C LEU A 201 -20.84 10.61 33.09
N HIS A 202 -21.31 11.82 32.78
CA HIS A 202 -22.35 12.51 33.55
C HIS A 202 -23.54 12.90 32.65
N GLU A 203 -24.71 12.53 33.15
CA GLU A 203 -26.06 12.56 32.61
C GLU A 203 -26.73 13.95 32.69
N VAL A 204 -27.47 14.37 31.65
CA VAL A 204 -28.68 15.21 31.82
C VAL A 204 -29.69 15.06 30.67
N GLU A 205 -30.96 15.18 31.07
CA GLU A 205 -32.23 14.81 30.45
C GLU A 205 -32.82 15.78 29.38
N ASN A 206 -33.59 15.17 28.47
CA ASN A 206 -34.92 15.53 27.90
C ASN A 206 -35.26 16.96 27.40
N ALA A 207 -35.74 17.04 26.14
CA ALA A 207 -37.07 17.59 25.79
C ALA A 207 -37.52 17.19 24.36
N LYS A 208 -38.83 17.09 24.16
CA LYS A 208 -39.59 16.45 23.07
C LYS A 208 -40.47 17.47 22.31
N ALA A 209 -40.65 17.31 20.99
CA ALA A 209 -41.84 17.64 20.14
C ALA A 209 -41.40 17.91 18.67
N ALA A 210 -42.14 17.73 17.57
CA ALA A 210 -43.36 17.00 17.17
C ALA A 210 -43.55 17.23 15.63
N GLY A 211 -44.03 16.24 14.86
CA GLY A 211 -44.63 16.36 13.50
C GLY A 211 -43.64 16.58 12.34
N GLU A 212 -43.83 16.16 11.09
CA GLU A 212 -44.92 15.50 10.34
C GLU A 212 -44.34 15.00 8.99
N HIS A 213 -45.01 14.04 8.33
CA HIS A 213 -44.67 13.38 7.06
C HIS A 213 -44.75 14.28 5.81
N ILE A 214 -43.77 14.22 4.89
CA ILE A 214 -43.94 14.44 3.43
C ILE A 214 -42.99 13.51 2.64
N GLU A 215 -43.51 12.84 1.60
CA GLU A 215 -42.82 11.93 0.67
C GLU A 215 -42.12 12.67 -0.51
N PRO A 216 -41.25 12.00 -1.30
CA PRO A 216 -40.04 12.60 -1.87
C PRO A 216 -40.23 13.16 -3.29
N GLU A 217 -39.66 14.34 -3.56
CA GLU A 217 -39.41 14.82 -4.92
C GLU A 217 -37.98 14.47 -5.36
N THR A 218 -37.89 13.82 -6.51
CA THR A 218 -36.68 13.49 -7.25
C THR A 218 -36.12 14.73 -7.92
N GLU A 219 -34.96 15.23 -7.48
CA GLU A 219 -34.17 16.22 -8.22
C GLU A 219 -32.89 15.57 -8.77
N GLU A 220 -32.68 15.69 -10.09
CA GLU A 220 -31.46 15.28 -10.78
C GLU A 220 -30.26 16.15 -10.38
N PRO A 221 -29.07 15.58 -10.10
CA PRO A 221 -27.90 16.39 -9.77
C PRO A 221 -27.29 17.01 -11.04
N LYS A 222 -27.41 18.33 -11.15
CA LYS A 222 -26.64 19.15 -12.10
C LYS A 222 -25.16 19.12 -11.70
N ALA A 223 -24.32 18.61 -12.60
CA ALA A 223 -22.87 18.62 -12.48
C ALA A 223 -22.34 20.06 -12.27
N SER A 224 -21.74 20.31 -11.10
CA SER A 224 -20.95 21.49 -10.81
C SER A 224 -19.47 21.12 -10.75
N TRP A 225 -18.76 21.44 -11.82
CA TRP A 225 -17.31 21.40 -11.92
C TRP A 225 -16.72 22.59 -11.12
N LEU A 226 -16.02 22.32 -10.02
CA LEU A 226 -15.16 23.31 -9.36
C LEU A 226 -13.87 22.61 -8.87
N PRO A 227 -12.70 23.25 -9.01
CA PRO A 227 -11.38 22.64 -8.84
C PRO A 227 -11.00 22.46 -7.36
N TRP A 228 -10.33 21.35 -7.08
CA TRP A 228 -9.96 20.86 -5.75
C TRP A 228 -8.77 21.62 -5.15
N GLY A 229 -9.05 22.78 -4.57
CA GLY A 229 -8.08 23.54 -3.79
C GLY A 229 -8.73 24.09 -2.52
N LEU A 230 -8.24 23.63 -1.36
CA LEU A 230 -8.39 24.21 -0.03
C LEU A 230 -9.77 24.05 0.65
N ALA A 231 -9.91 22.99 1.45
CA ALA A 231 -10.76 23.03 2.64
C ALA A 231 -10.22 22.07 3.71
N GLY A 232 -9.26 22.56 4.49
CA GLY A 232 -8.98 22.00 5.81
C GLY A 232 -9.96 22.56 6.84
N THR A 233 -10.24 21.74 7.85
CA THR A 233 -10.81 22.01 9.19
C THR A 233 -12.34 22.11 9.36
N PHE A 234 -12.79 21.42 10.43
CA PHE A 234 -14.07 21.44 11.17
C PHE A 234 -15.20 20.53 10.64
N PHE A 235 -15.97 19.75 11.43
CA PHE A 235 -16.21 19.68 12.89
C PHE A 235 -16.80 18.28 13.24
N VAL A 236 -16.55 17.79 14.46
CA VAL A 236 -17.10 16.57 15.09
C VAL A 236 -18.58 16.76 15.47
N THR A 237 -19.44 15.74 15.31
CA THR A 237 -20.72 15.45 16.02
C THR A 237 -21.47 14.36 15.23
N THR A 238 -22.11 13.30 15.73
CA THR A 238 -22.35 12.71 17.06
C THR A 238 -22.77 11.25 16.78
N ILE A 239 -22.13 10.25 17.40
CA ILE A 239 -22.67 8.89 17.51
C ILE A 239 -22.96 8.64 18.98
N ALA A 240 -24.20 8.25 19.31
CA ALA A 240 -24.44 7.36 20.44
C ALA A 240 -25.76 6.60 20.30
N GLY A 241 -25.65 5.27 20.37
CA GLY A 241 -26.56 4.50 21.21
C GLY A 241 -27.20 3.28 20.55
N PHE A 242 -26.51 2.13 20.54
CA PHE A 242 -27.17 0.86 20.87
C PHE A 242 -26.18 -0.27 21.23
N LEU A 243 -25.80 -0.37 22.50
CA LEU A 243 -25.35 -1.64 23.07
C LEU A 243 -26.31 -2.06 24.20
N LYS A 244 -27.16 -3.04 23.86
CA LYS A 244 -27.35 -4.29 24.60
C LYS A 244 -27.49 -4.18 26.13
N ARG A 245 -28.74 -4.22 26.60
CA ARG A 245 -29.10 -4.70 27.93
C ARG A 245 -28.63 -6.14 28.13
N ARG A 246 -27.95 -6.43 29.24
CA ARG A 246 -27.90 -7.76 29.88
C ARG A 246 -28.42 -7.62 31.31
N VAL A 247 -29.42 -8.44 31.64
CA VAL A 247 -29.42 -9.32 32.81
C VAL A 247 -29.76 -10.70 32.29
#